data_AF-A0A535YVN8-F1
#
_entry.id   AF-A0A535YVN8-F1
#
_cell.length_a   1.000
_cell.length_b   1.000
_cell.length_c   1.000
_cell.angle_alpha   90.00
_cell.angle_beta   90.00
_cell.angle_gamma   90.00
#
_symmetry.space_group_name_H-M   'P 1'
#
loop_
_entity.id
_entity.type
_entity.pdbx_description
1 polymer ?
#
loop_
_entity_poly.entity_id
_entity_poly.type
_entity_poly.pdbx_seq_one_letter_code
_entity_poly.pdbx_strand_id
1 'polypeptide(L)'
;MPTMRRSSASCEAHGESTSRTAMPRHSATRLGPSWRRSRHPATATRSSRSRTTSCAAEAEPFFKGRVLGWPAVRFRLATRGSTLALVQAELAAQALARRYPEHEFVPVPLTTHGDRHPSMRLTESSREGVFVHELEQALRDGRAELAVHSAKDLPTLPTPGLTLAAFLPRADARDALIARTRSTLADLPAGARIGTGSPRRAAQIAAVRPDLQAVEIRGNVDTRLRRLAEGAVDALILAAAGLERLGRLGEAHQLLPFEVMLPAPGQGALAVQAVEGSEAARLAAAIDDPATSRAVLAERALLRRLGGGSMPAAAP
;
A
#
# COMPACT_ATOMS: atom_id res chain seq x y z
N MET A 1 -5.85 -69.63 17.32
CA MET A 1 -5.64 -70.53 18.47
C MET A 1 -4.22 -70.32 18.99
N PRO A 2 -3.93 -70.41 20.29
CA PRO A 2 -4.78 -70.89 21.38
C PRO A 2 -5.24 -69.83 22.41
N THR A 3 -6.10 -70.33 23.31
CA THR A 3 -6.67 -69.81 24.58
C THR A 3 -5.64 -69.84 25.75
N MET A 4 -5.83 -69.34 27.00
CA MET A 4 -6.91 -68.64 27.74
C MET A 4 -6.38 -68.04 29.08
N ARG A 5 -7.09 -67.04 29.64
CA ARG A 5 -7.40 -66.75 31.08
C ARG A 5 -6.30 -66.65 32.18
N ARG A 6 -6.36 -65.52 32.92
CA ARG A 6 -6.88 -65.35 34.31
C ARG A 6 -7.21 -63.83 34.49
N SER A 7 -8.40 -63.42 34.94
CA SER A 7 -8.93 -63.37 36.34
C SER A 7 -8.13 -62.39 37.22
N SER A 8 -8.69 -61.39 37.91
CA SER A 8 -10.05 -61.21 38.47
C SER A 8 -10.41 -59.75 38.84
N ALA A 9 -11.72 -59.47 38.99
CA ALA A 9 -12.39 -58.52 39.91
C ALA A 9 -11.90 -57.03 39.97
N SER A 10 -12.63 -55.99 39.55
CA SER A 10 -14.00 -55.53 39.88
C SER A 10 -14.15 -54.73 41.18
N CYS A 11 -14.33 -53.41 41.06
CA CYS A 11 -15.29 -52.63 41.84
C CYS A 11 -15.71 -51.38 41.05
N GLU A 12 -16.95 -51.38 40.59
CA GLU A 12 -17.80 -50.19 40.41
C GLU A 12 -18.12 -49.63 41.83
N ALA A 13 -18.84 -48.53 42.11
CA ALA A 13 -19.63 -47.54 41.40
C ALA A 13 -19.75 -46.31 42.36
N HIS A 14 -20.47 -45.20 42.18
CA HIS A 14 -21.23 -44.52 41.12
C HIS A 14 -21.30 -43.02 41.56
N GLY A 15 -21.83 -42.09 40.75
CA GLY A 15 -22.05 -40.71 41.23
C GLY A 15 -22.50 -39.70 40.18
N GLU A 16 -23.61 -39.98 39.48
CA GLU A 16 -24.09 -39.15 38.37
C GLU A 16 -24.87 -37.89 38.78
N SER A 17 -24.47 -36.77 38.17
CA SER A 17 -25.31 -35.89 37.34
C SER A 17 -26.41 -34.94 37.91
N THR A 18 -26.41 -33.75 37.29
CA THR A 18 -27.55 -32.87 36.94
C THR A 18 -28.18 -31.84 37.90
N SER A 19 -28.52 -30.73 37.23
CA SER A 19 -29.57 -29.73 37.52
C SER A 19 -29.25 -28.55 38.46
N ARG A 20 -29.31 -27.34 37.88
CA ARG A 20 -30.04 -26.19 38.42
C ARG A 20 -30.29 -25.13 37.35
N THR A 21 -31.57 -24.78 37.21
CA THR A 21 -32.09 -23.71 36.35
C THR A 21 -32.33 -22.46 37.18
N ALA A 22 -31.96 -21.26 36.70
CA ALA A 22 -32.70 -20.01 36.94
C ALA A 22 -32.09 -18.83 36.17
N MET A 23 -32.94 -18.02 35.53
CA MET A 23 -32.69 -16.60 35.22
C MET A 23 -33.40 -15.72 36.27
N PRO A 24 -33.08 -14.42 36.36
CA PRO A 24 -33.99 -13.48 35.70
C PRO A 24 -33.32 -12.29 34.99
N ARG A 25 -34.13 -11.60 34.19
CA ARG A 25 -33.79 -10.38 33.43
C ARG A 25 -33.93 -9.14 34.31
N HIS A 26 -33.20 -8.07 33.99
CA HIS A 26 -33.66 -6.70 34.25
C HIS A 26 -33.45 -5.81 33.02
N SER A 27 -34.33 -4.81 32.88
CA SER A 27 -34.56 -4.04 31.67
C SER A 27 -34.64 -2.54 31.95
N ALA A 28 -34.27 -1.74 30.94
CA ALA A 28 -34.60 -0.32 30.81
C ALA A 28 -33.94 0.63 31.87
N THR A 29 -33.85 1.96 31.71
CA THR A 29 -34.42 2.90 30.71
C THR A 29 -33.60 4.21 30.69
N ARG A 30 -33.86 5.11 29.70
CA ARG A 30 -33.70 6.60 29.78
C ARG A 30 -32.23 7.13 29.84
N LEU A 31 -31.87 8.33 29.36
CA LEU A 31 -32.57 9.46 28.70
C LEU A 31 -31.55 10.28 27.88
N GLY A 32 -32.00 11.08 26.90
CA GLY A 32 -31.20 12.18 26.32
C GLY A 32 -31.17 13.42 27.25
N PRO A 33 -30.58 14.56 26.83
CA PRO A 33 -31.18 15.31 25.73
C PRO A 33 -30.21 16.01 24.75
N SER A 34 -30.79 16.46 23.64
CA SER A 34 -30.17 17.29 22.60
C SER A 34 -30.01 18.75 23.03
N TRP A 35 -28.96 19.42 22.52
CA TRP A 35 -28.85 20.88 22.56
C TRP A 35 -28.92 21.49 21.17
N ARG A 36 -29.71 22.56 21.06
CA ARG A 36 -30.22 23.13 19.81
C ARG A 36 -29.37 24.33 19.39
N ARG A 37 -29.12 24.49 18.08
CA ARG A 37 -28.42 25.66 17.52
C ARG A 37 -29.17 26.96 17.80
N SER A 38 -28.48 27.98 18.30
CA SER A 38 -28.91 29.37 18.25
C SER A 38 -28.55 30.02 16.90
N ARG A 39 -29.32 31.04 16.50
CA ARG A 39 -29.15 31.76 15.22
C ARG A 39 -28.59 33.16 15.47
N HIS A 40 -27.72 33.64 14.59
CA HIS A 40 -27.41 35.07 14.51
C HIS A 40 -28.55 35.82 13.79
N PRO A 41 -28.95 37.02 14.25
CA PRO A 41 -29.60 38.01 13.42
C PRO A 41 -28.56 38.89 12.72
N ALA A 42 -28.82 39.24 11.46
CA ALA A 42 -28.10 40.30 10.75
C ALA A 42 -28.81 41.64 10.98
N THR A 43 -28.05 42.74 11.01
CA THR A 43 -28.57 44.11 10.89
C THR A 43 -27.74 44.89 9.89
N ALA A 44 -28.41 45.68 9.06
CA ALA A 44 -27.88 46.25 7.85
C ALA A 44 -27.61 47.76 7.96
N THR A 45 -26.91 48.28 6.95
CA THR A 45 -26.98 49.67 6.43
C THR A 45 -26.81 50.84 7.40
N ARG A 46 -25.79 51.67 7.12
CA ARG A 46 -26.06 53.08 6.80
C ARG A 46 -25.04 53.64 5.83
N SER A 47 -25.54 54.39 4.86
CA SER A 47 -24.74 55.16 3.90
C SER A 47 -24.43 56.55 4.46
N SER A 48 -23.23 57.04 4.18
CA SER A 48 -22.92 58.47 4.17
C SER A 48 -21.95 58.77 3.04
N ARG A 49 -22.40 59.57 2.06
CA ARG A 49 -21.53 60.13 1.04
C ARG A 49 -20.83 61.35 1.63
N SER A 50 -19.51 61.36 1.68
CA SER A 50 -18.71 62.59 1.74
C SER A 50 -17.79 62.62 0.53
N ARG A 51 -17.87 63.70 -0.26
CA ARG A 51 -16.88 63.98 -1.30
C ARG A 51 -15.73 64.74 -0.65
N THR A 52 -14.51 64.22 -0.79
CA THR A 52 -13.29 65.00 -0.64
C THR A 52 -12.43 64.80 -1.88
N THR A 53 -11.76 65.88 -2.26
CA THR A 53 -11.16 66.08 -3.58
C THR A 53 -9.76 65.45 -3.68
N SER A 54 -9.38 65.07 -4.90
CA SER A 54 -8.00 65.15 -5.40
C SER A 54 -6.86 64.54 -4.57
N CYS A 55 -6.38 63.37 -5.00
CA CYS A 55 -5.00 63.27 -5.49
C CYS A 55 -4.87 62.03 -6.39
N ALA A 56 -4.31 62.21 -7.60
CA ALA A 56 -3.89 61.09 -8.43
C ALA A 56 -2.57 60.55 -7.86
N ALA A 57 -2.63 59.43 -7.16
CA ALA A 57 -1.46 58.63 -6.81
C ALA A 57 -1.45 57.42 -7.75
N GLU A 58 -0.44 57.35 -8.61
CA GLU A 58 -0.27 56.26 -9.56
C GLU A 58 -0.04 54.94 -8.80
N ALA A 59 -0.75 53.88 -9.20
CA ALA A 59 -0.65 52.58 -8.57
C ALA A 59 0.62 51.86 -9.07
N GLU A 60 1.75 52.10 -8.40
CA GLU A 60 3.00 51.36 -8.57
C GLU A 60 2.75 49.84 -8.43
N PRO A 61 3.05 49.02 -9.46
CA PRO A 61 2.82 47.59 -9.42
C PRO A 61 3.86 46.88 -8.54
N PHE A 62 3.41 46.53 -7.33
CA PHE A 62 4.20 45.82 -6.31
C PHE A 62 4.85 44.53 -6.89
N PHE A 63 6.19 44.46 -6.80
CA PHE A 63 7.02 43.28 -7.06
C PHE A 63 7.02 42.65 -8.48
N LYS A 64 7.73 43.29 -9.42
CA LYS A 64 8.47 42.57 -10.49
C LYS A 64 9.91 42.28 -10.07
N GLY A 65 10.07 41.43 -9.05
CA GLY A 65 11.38 40.83 -8.77
C GLY A 65 11.76 39.88 -9.91
N ARG A 66 12.82 40.21 -10.67
CA ARG A 66 13.43 39.22 -11.58
C ARG A 66 14.00 38.10 -10.71
N VAL A 67 13.40 36.91 -10.76
CA VAL A 67 14.12 35.70 -10.40
C VAL A 67 15.27 35.60 -11.40
N LEU A 68 16.50 35.85 -10.95
CA LEU A 68 17.67 35.55 -11.77
C LEU A 68 17.61 34.05 -12.07
N GLY A 69 17.53 33.70 -13.35
CA GLY A 69 17.41 32.31 -13.78
C GLY A 69 18.67 31.54 -13.45
N TRP A 70 18.68 30.88 -12.29
CA TRP A 70 19.57 29.74 -12.07
C TRP A 70 19.22 28.70 -13.12
N PRO A 71 20.22 28.07 -13.79
CA PRO A 71 19.93 27.01 -14.73
C PRO A 71 19.23 25.87 -13.98
N ALA A 72 18.01 25.53 -14.40
CA ALA A 72 17.23 24.50 -13.74
C ALA A 72 17.98 23.16 -13.81
N VAL A 73 18.41 22.65 -12.66
CA VAL A 73 19.05 21.34 -12.57
C VAL A 73 17.99 20.27 -12.78
N ARG A 74 18.25 19.35 -13.71
CA ARG A 74 17.36 18.24 -14.05
C ARG A 74 17.79 16.98 -13.32
N PHE A 75 16.89 16.43 -12.51
CA PHE A 75 17.04 15.17 -11.80
C PHE A 75 16.19 14.08 -12.48
N ARG A 76 16.81 12.96 -12.82
CA ARG A 76 16.18 11.80 -13.44
C ARG A 76 15.75 10.80 -12.38
N LEU A 77 14.48 10.40 -12.42
CA LEU A 77 13.87 9.43 -11.52
C LEU A 77 13.72 8.08 -12.25
N ALA A 78 14.66 7.17 -12.05
CA ALA A 78 14.57 5.81 -12.56
C ALA A 78 13.31 5.10 -12.06
N THR A 79 12.54 4.54 -12.99
CA THR A 79 11.34 3.77 -12.70
C THR A 79 11.18 2.61 -13.67
N ARG A 80 10.23 1.72 -13.43
CA ARG A 80 9.89 0.62 -14.34
C ARG A 80 8.94 1.08 -15.43
N GLY A 81 8.93 0.39 -16.57
CA GLY A 81 8.07 0.74 -17.71
C GLY A 81 6.56 0.48 -17.55
N SER A 82 6.10 -0.13 -16.45
CA SER A 82 4.67 -0.39 -16.25
C SER A 82 3.89 0.88 -15.87
N THR A 83 2.64 1.02 -16.33
CA THR A 83 1.75 2.16 -16.05
C THR A 83 1.73 2.57 -14.58
N LEU A 84 1.59 1.60 -13.66
CA LEU A 84 1.59 1.87 -12.22
C LEU A 84 2.93 2.45 -11.73
N ALA A 85 4.06 2.00 -12.27
CA ALA A 85 5.39 2.48 -11.87
C ALA A 85 5.69 3.89 -12.42
N LEU A 86 5.18 4.22 -13.62
CA LEU A 86 5.22 5.57 -14.17
C LEU A 86 4.44 6.54 -13.27
N VAL A 87 3.18 6.22 -12.95
CA VAL A 87 2.37 7.04 -12.01
C VAL A 87 3.05 7.18 -10.64
N GLN A 88 3.68 6.13 -10.13
CA GLN A 88 4.42 6.20 -8.87
C GLN A 88 5.62 7.15 -8.93
N ALA A 89 6.36 7.16 -10.05
CA ALA A 89 7.45 8.08 -10.27
C ALA A 89 6.98 9.52 -10.51
N GLU A 90 5.85 9.72 -11.19
CA GLU A 90 5.20 11.03 -11.32
C GLU A 90 4.78 11.59 -9.96
N LEU A 91 4.21 10.78 -9.06
CA LEU A 91 3.86 11.21 -7.70
C LEU A 91 5.09 11.69 -6.91
N ALA A 92 6.23 11.02 -7.04
CA ALA A 92 7.49 11.44 -6.44
C ALA A 92 8.05 12.71 -7.09
N ALA A 93 8.07 12.78 -8.42
CA ALA A 93 8.50 13.97 -9.17
C ALA A 93 7.66 15.21 -8.81
N GLN A 94 6.34 15.07 -8.70
CA GLN A 94 5.44 16.14 -8.29
C GLN A 94 5.66 16.56 -6.83
N ALA A 95 5.99 15.64 -5.92
CA ALA A 95 6.32 15.98 -4.54
C ALA A 95 7.62 16.81 -4.47
N LEU A 96 8.64 16.42 -5.23
CA LEU A 96 9.90 17.14 -5.35
C LEU A 96 9.71 18.52 -6.01
N ALA A 97 9.01 18.59 -7.14
CA ALA A 97 8.77 19.84 -7.87
C ALA A 97 7.95 20.87 -7.06
N ARG A 98 7.01 20.41 -6.20
CA ARG A 98 6.32 21.29 -5.24
C ARG A 98 7.25 21.86 -4.17
N ARG A 99 8.31 21.13 -3.82
CA ARG A 99 9.28 21.53 -2.78
C ARG A 99 10.44 22.36 -3.33
N TYR A 100 10.79 22.14 -4.60
CA TYR A 100 11.91 22.73 -5.33
C TYR A 100 11.48 23.14 -6.75
N PRO A 101 10.67 24.19 -6.91
CA PRO A 101 10.18 24.65 -8.23
C PRO A 101 11.30 25.17 -9.17
N GLU A 102 12.50 25.40 -8.65
CA GLU A 102 13.72 25.74 -9.38
C GLU A 102 14.42 24.53 -10.04
N HIS A 103 13.92 23.31 -9.83
CA HIS A 103 14.47 22.07 -10.34
C HIS A 103 13.47 21.29 -11.19
N GLU A 104 13.96 20.54 -12.17
CA GLU A 104 13.13 19.68 -13.02
C GLU A 104 13.29 18.22 -12.59
N PHE A 105 12.18 17.54 -12.29
CA PHE A 105 12.18 16.14 -11.87
C PHE A 105 11.49 15.28 -12.93
N VAL A 106 12.26 14.44 -13.63
CA VAL A 106 11.80 13.72 -14.83
C VAL A 106 11.80 12.20 -14.58
N PRO A 107 10.65 11.53 -14.56
CA PRO A 107 10.58 10.06 -14.61
C PRO A 107 11.26 9.49 -15.86
N VAL A 108 12.18 8.55 -15.66
CA VAL A 108 12.89 7.85 -16.74
C VAL A 108 12.58 6.36 -16.63
N PRO A 109 11.70 5.80 -17.50
CA PRO A 109 11.43 4.37 -17.50
C PRO A 109 12.66 3.59 -17.99
N LEU A 110 13.03 2.59 -17.20
CA LEU A 110 14.08 1.62 -17.53
C LEU A 110 13.44 0.27 -17.81
N THR A 111 13.89 -0.38 -18.87
CA THR A 111 13.47 -1.74 -19.21
C THR A 111 14.13 -2.73 -18.26
N THR A 112 13.42 -3.19 -17.22
CA THR A 112 13.93 -4.21 -16.29
C THR A 112 13.91 -5.60 -16.92
N HIS A 113 14.72 -6.52 -16.42
CA HIS A 113 14.77 -7.90 -16.89
C HIS A 113 13.47 -8.66 -16.59
N GLY A 114 12.79 -8.30 -15.49
CA GLY A 114 11.48 -8.82 -15.14
C GLY A 114 10.33 -8.29 -16.01
N ASP A 115 10.46 -7.10 -16.61
CA ASP A 115 9.52 -6.62 -17.63
C ASP A 115 9.73 -7.34 -18.97
N ARG A 116 10.96 -7.82 -19.27
CA ARG A 116 11.29 -8.64 -20.46
C ARG A 116 10.87 -10.10 -20.36
N HIS A 117 10.76 -10.68 -19.16
CA HIS A 117 10.50 -12.12 -18.97
C HIS A 117 9.35 -12.40 -17.98
N PRO A 118 8.08 -12.27 -18.38
CA PRO A 118 6.92 -12.46 -17.50
C PRO A 118 6.70 -13.91 -17.00
N SER A 119 7.41 -14.88 -17.58
CA SER A 119 7.19 -16.32 -17.43
C SER A 119 8.01 -17.02 -16.34
N MET A 120 9.07 -16.40 -15.81
CA MET A 120 9.86 -16.99 -14.71
C MET A 120 8.99 -17.13 -13.44
N ARG A 121 9.04 -18.28 -12.75
CA ARG A 121 8.34 -18.45 -11.46
C ARG A 121 9.02 -17.63 -10.37
N LEU A 122 8.26 -17.12 -9.40
CA LEU A 122 8.79 -16.36 -8.24
C LEU A 122 9.66 -17.25 -7.33
N THR A 123 9.42 -18.55 -7.38
CA THR A 123 10.17 -19.59 -6.65
C THR A 123 11.43 -20.04 -7.40
N GLU A 124 11.46 -19.94 -8.73
CA GLU A 124 12.63 -20.26 -9.57
C GLU A 124 13.51 -19.03 -9.80
N SER A 125 12.96 -17.82 -9.70
CA SER A 125 13.72 -16.58 -9.55
C SER A 125 14.26 -16.47 -8.12
N SER A 126 15.29 -17.25 -7.81
CA SER A 126 16.15 -17.10 -6.63
C SER A 126 16.93 -15.78 -6.58
N ARG A 127 16.60 -14.84 -7.47
CA ARG A 127 17.03 -13.44 -7.45
C ARG A 127 15.93 -12.60 -6.81
N GLU A 128 16.02 -12.47 -5.50
CA GLU A 128 15.44 -11.34 -4.78
C GLU A 128 15.86 -10.03 -5.49
N GLY A 129 14.92 -9.13 -5.78
CA GLY A 129 15.23 -7.82 -6.38
C GLY A 129 15.35 -7.71 -7.91
N VAL A 130 14.86 -8.65 -8.74
CA VAL A 130 14.85 -8.53 -10.23
C VAL A 130 14.10 -7.30 -10.79
N PHE A 131 13.37 -6.57 -9.95
CA PHE A 131 12.71 -5.31 -10.32
C PHE A 131 13.38 -4.07 -9.71
N VAL A 132 14.39 -4.28 -8.86
CA VAL A 132 15.10 -3.27 -8.07
C VAL A 132 16.52 -3.10 -8.62
N HIS A 133 17.17 -4.20 -8.99
CA HIS A 133 18.56 -4.24 -9.41
C HIS A 133 18.89 -3.28 -10.57
N GLU A 134 18.07 -3.19 -11.61
CA GLU A 134 18.34 -2.28 -12.75
C GLU A 134 18.15 -0.80 -12.40
N LEU A 135 17.28 -0.50 -11.42
CA LEU A 135 17.08 0.85 -10.90
C LEU A 135 18.26 1.24 -9.99
N GLU A 136 18.69 0.35 -9.11
CA GLU A 136 19.89 0.52 -8.28
C GLU A 136 21.17 0.67 -9.13
N GLN A 137 21.30 -0.13 -10.20
CA GLN A 137 22.41 0.01 -11.14
C GLN A 137 22.35 1.36 -11.87
N ALA A 138 21.16 1.90 -12.15
CA ALA A 138 21.03 3.23 -12.76
C ALA A 138 21.50 4.36 -11.85
N LEU A 139 21.27 4.23 -10.54
CA LEU A 139 21.84 5.14 -9.53
C LEU A 139 23.38 5.03 -9.49
N ARG A 140 23.91 3.80 -9.47
CA ARG A 140 25.37 3.56 -9.42
C ARG A 140 26.11 4.05 -10.68
N ASP A 141 25.50 3.87 -11.85
CA ASP A 141 26.09 4.27 -13.14
C ASP A 141 25.96 5.79 -13.42
N GLY A 142 25.27 6.56 -12.56
CA GLY A 142 24.93 7.96 -12.87
C GLY A 142 23.97 8.11 -14.05
N ARG A 143 23.21 7.06 -14.38
CA ARG A 143 22.14 7.10 -15.40
C ARG A 143 20.86 7.73 -14.87
N ALA A 144 20.68 7.76 -13.55
CA ALA A 144 19.65 8.48 -12.84
C ALA A 144 20.15 8.97 -11.47
N GLU A 145 19.55 10.05 -10.97
CA GLU A 145 19.88 10.65 -9.67
C GLU A 145 19.03 10.05 -8.53
N LEU A 146 17.83 9.60 -8.87
CA LEU A 146 16.80 9.09 -7.98
C LEU A 146 16.19 7.81 -8.57
N ALA A 147 15.65 6.93 -7.73
CA ALA A 147 14.85 5.79 -8.15
C ALA A 147 13.58 5.68 -7.31
N VAL A 148 12.47 5.25 -7.90
CA VAL A 148 11.16 5.19 -7.22
C VAL A 148 10.63 3.76 -7.19
N HIS A 149 10.26 3.33 -5.99
CA HIS A 149 9.88 1.94 -5.72
C HIS A 149 8.57 1.88 -4.93
N SER A 150 7.76 0.86 -5.17
CA SER A 150 6.80 0.39 -4.16
C SER A 150 7.58 -0.24 -3.00
N ALA A 151 7.45 0.28 -1.78
CA ALA A 151 8.37 -0.05 -0.69
C ALA A 151 8.36 -1.55 -0.27
N LYS A 152 7.26 -2.25 -0.56
CA LYS A 152 7.10 -3.70 -0.38
C LYS A 152 7.90 -4.58 -1.36
N ASP A 153 8.35 -4.00 -2.48
CA ASP A 153 9.10 -4.73 -3.51
C ASP A 153 10.63 -4.57 -3.32
N LEU A 154 11.06 -3.76 -2.34
CA LEU A 154 12.47 -3.58 -1.97
C LEU A 154 12.99 -4.73 -1.09
N PRO A 155 14.21 -5.25 -1.32
CA PRO A 155 14.85 -6.24 -0.45
C PRO A 155 14.97 -5.71 0.99
N THR A 156 15.03 -6.59 1.98
CA THR A 156 15.13 -6.18 3.41
C THR A 156 16.53 -5.75 3.83
N LEU A 157 17.56 -6.24 3.14
CA LEU A 157 18.94 -5.80 3.32
C LEU A 157 19.18 -4.42 2.67
N PRO A 158 20.01 -3.55 3.28
CA PRO A 158 20.42 -2.31 2.64
C PRO A 158 21.41 -2.56 1.52
N THR A 159 21.31 -1.79 0.44
CA THR A 159 22.21 -1.86 -0.70
C THR A 159 23.39 -0.88 -0.51
N PRO A 160 24.65 -1.33 -0.37
CA PRO A 160 25.77 -0.47 0.04
C PRO A 160 25.99 0.75 -0.87
N GLY A 161 26.10 1.94 -0.27
CA GLY A 161 26.25 3.22 -0.99
C GLY A 161 24.97 3.79 -1.59
N LEU A 162 23.82 3.12 -1.40
CA LEU A 162 22.49 3.64 -1.72
C LEU A 162 21.68 3.80 -0.42
N THR A 163 20.85 4.84 -0.36
CA THR A 163 19.97 5.11 0.78
C THR A 163 18.52 5.25 0.34
N LEU A 164 17.59 4.80 1.19
CA LEU A 164 16.17 5.11 1.06
C LEU A 164 15.96 6.51 1.65
N ALA A 165 16.13 7.53 0.80
CA ALA A 165 16.19 8.92 1.20
C ALA A 165 14.84 9.48 1.68
N ALA A 166 13.72 8.93 1.21
CA ALA A 166 12.39 9.30 1.67
C ALA A 166 11.34 8.20 1.42
N PHE A 167 10.29 8.21 2.24
CA PHE A 167 9.02 7.56 1.98
C PHE A 167 7.91 8.60 1.81
N LEU A 168 7.15 8.54 0.71
CA LEU A 168 5.98 9.40 0.54
C LEU A 168 4.83 8.98 1.47
N PRO A 169 3.87 9.88 1.79
CA PRO A 169 2.68 9.56 2.57
C PRO A 169 2.00 8.26 2.11
N ARG A 170 1.77 7.35 3.06
CA ARG A 170 1.23 6.01 2.80
C ARG A 170 -0.20 6.06 2.27
N ALA A 171 -0.41 5.49 1.08
CA ALA A 171 -1.74 5.18 0.56
C ALA A 171 -2.33 3.94 1.26
N ASP A 172 -3.60 3.60 0.99
CA ASP A 172 -4.28 2.50 1.69
C ASP A 172 -3.51 1.18 1.58
N ALA A 173 -3.05 0.67 2.73
CA ALA A 173 -2.26 -0.54 2.84
C ALA A 173 -3.08 -1.82 2.65
N ARG A 174 -4.42 -1.75 2.71
CA ARG A 174 -5.30 -2.91 2.56
C ARG A 174 -5.13 -3.61 1.21
N ASP A 175 -5.48 -4.89 1.22
CA ASP A 175 -5.71 -5.63 0.00
C ASP A 175 -7.17 -5.48 -0.45
N ALA A 176 -7.39 -5.48 -1.77
CA ALA A 176 -8.68 -5.29 -2.40
C ALA A 176 -9.07 -6.53 -3.20
N LEU A 177 -10.28 -7.04 -2.96
CA LEU A 177 -10.89 -8.12 -3.72
C LEU A 177 -11.69 -7.57 -4.89
N ILE A 178 -11.45 -8.13 -6.06
CA ILE A 178 -12.15 -7.83 -7.31
C ILE A 178 -12.66 -9.16 -7.84
N ALA A 179 -13.97 -9.31 -8.04
CA ALA A 179 -14.58 -10.56 -8.47
C ALA A 179 -15.26 -10.38 -9.84
N ARG A 180 -15.42 -11.48 -10.58
CA ARG A 180 -16.07 -11.45 -11.91
C ARG A 180 -17.55 -11.10 -11.81
N THR A 181 -18.20 -11.58 -10.75
CA THR A 181 -19.52 -11.13 -10.29
C THR A 181 -19.32 -10.29 -9.02
N ARG A 182 -20.20 -9.32 -8.74
CA ARG A 182 -20.09 -8.50 -7.53
C ARG A 182 -20.33 -9.34 -6.27
N SER A 183 -19.25 -9.61 -5.54
CA SER A 183 -19.22 -10.50 -4.38
C SER A 183 -18.14 -10.04 -3.38
N THR A 184 -18.37 -10.23 -2.08
CA THR A 184 -17.32 -10.18 -1.06
C THR A 184 -16.57 -11.51 -0.97
N LEU A 185 -15.49 -11.57 -0.17
CA LEU A 185 -14.79 -12.82 0.14
C LEU A 185 -15.70 -13.87 0.81
N ALA A 186 -16.74 -13.45 1.53
CA ALA A 186 -17.71 -14.35 2.13
C ALA A 186 -18.69 -14.93 1.08
N ASP A 187 -19.12 -14.11 0.12
CA ASP A 187 -20.13 -14.49 -0.87
C ASP A 187 -19.58 -15.38 -2.01
N LEU A 188 -18.26 -15.55 -2.10
CA LEU A 188 -17.66 -16.44 -3.10
C LEU A 188 -18.11 -17.90 -2.89
N PRO A 189 -18.55 -18.61 -3.95
CA PRO A 189 -19.01 -19.99 -3.84
C PRO A 189 -17.84 -20.93 -3.50
N ALA A 190 -18.16 -22.06 -2.87
CA ALA A 190 -17.17 -23.09 -2.55
C ALA A 190 -16.40 -23.53 -3.80
N GLY A 191 -15.08 -23.68 -3.68
CA GLY A 191 -14.19 -24.02 -4.80
C GLY A 191 -13.83 -22.84 -5.74
N ALA A 192 -14.33 -21.62 -5.51
CA ALA A 192 -14.01 -20.48 -6.39
C ALA A 192 -12.50 -20.17 -6.44
N ARG A 193 -12.01 -19.80 -7.63
CA ARG A 193 -10.58 -19.57 -7.88
C ARG A 193 -10.20 -18.12 -7.63
N ILE A 194 -9.31 -17.86 -6.68
CA ILE A 194 -8.77 -16.53 -6.38
C ILE A 194 -7.37 -16.39 -6.99
N GLY A 195 -7.24 -15.52 -7.99
CA GLY A 195 -5.97 -15.16 -8.61
C GLY A 195 -5.08 -14.33 -7.70
N THR A 196 -3.97 -14.91 -7.24
CA THR A 196 -2.90 -14.22 -6.53
C THR A 196 -1.54 -14.85 -6.81
N GLY A 197 -0.54 -14.03 -7.13
CA GLY A 197 0.87 -14.43 -7.18
C GLY A 197 1.63 -14.23 -5.87
N SER A 198 0.93 -13.96 -4.76
CA SER A 198 1.52 -13.71 -3.44
C SER A 198 1.24 -14.87 -2.48
N PRO A 199 2.28 -15.55 -1.94
CA PRO A 199 2.11 -16.58 -0.93
C PRO A 199 1.40 -16.09 0.33
N ARG A 200 1.63 -14.82 0.74
CA ARG A 200 0.94 -14.20 1.89
C ARG A 200 -0.57 -14.31 1.74
N ARG A 201 -1.07 -13.87 0.58
CA ARG A 201 -2.50 -13.86 0.27
C ARG A 201 -3.03 -15.27 0.16
N ALA A 202 -2.31 -16.17 -0.51
CA ALA A 202 -2.72 -17.57 -0.62
C ALA A 202 -2.87 -18.25 0.76
N ALA A 203 -1.89 -18.09 1.65
CA ALA A 203 -1.93 -18.64 3.00
C ALA A 203 -3.04 -18.01 3.86
N GLN A 204 -3.21 -16.68 3.81
CA GLN A 204 -4.25 -16.00 4.57
C GLN A 204 -5.67 -16.31 4.05
N ILE A 205 -5.87 -16.49 2.73
CA ILE A 205 -7.12 -17.04 2.16
C ILE A 205 -7.38 -18.44 2.73
N ALA A 206 -6.40 -19.35 2.63
CA ALA A 206 -6.56 -20.74 3.05
C ALA A 206 -6.90 -20.86 4.56
N ALA A 207 -6.40 -19.93 5.38
CA ALA A 207 -6.72 -19.87 6.81
C ALA A 207 -8.18 -19.42 7.10
N VAL A 208 -8.76 -18.50 6.32
CA VAL A 208 -10.11 -17.96 6.57
C VAL A 208 -11.22 -18.60 5.72
N ARG A 209 -10.86 -19.17 4.57
CA ARG A 209 -11.73 -19.79 3.57
C ARG A 209 -10.99 -20.98 2.93
N PRO A 210 -10.82 -22.11 3.65
CA PRO A 210 -10.07 -23.28 3.17
C PRO A 210 -10.72 -23.99 1.97
N ASP A 211 -11.98 -23.67 1.67
CA ASP A 211 -12.74 -24.15 0.52
C ASP A 211 -12.43 -23.40 -0.79
N LEU A 212 -11.70 -22.28 -0.73
CA LEU A 212 -11.36 -21.46 -1.90
C LEU A 212 -9.98 -21.81 -2.48
N GLN A 213 -9.86 -21.77 -3.80
CA GLN A 213 -8.65 -22.19 -4.51
C GLN A 213 -7.76 -20.99 -4.86
N ALA A 214 -6.61 -20.85 -4.19
CA ALA A 214 -5.61 -19.85 -4.60
C ALA A 214 -4.93 -20.28 -5.91
N VAL A 215 -5.13 -19.51 -6.98
CA VAL A 215 -4.57 -19.76 -8.31
C VAL A 215 -3.47 -18.74 -8.61
N GLU A 216 -2.31 -19.21 -9.07
CA GLU A 216 -1.20 -18.31 -9.38
C GLU A 216 -1.53 -17.41 -10.59
N ILE A 217 -1.33 -16.09 -10.41
CA ILE A 217 -1.50 -15.12 -11.50
C ILE A 217 -0.32 -14.13 -11.56
N ARG A 218 0.16 -13.93 -12.79
CA ARG A 218 1.35 -13.12 -13.14
C ARG A 218 0.96 -11.92 -14.03
N GLY A 219 1.94 -11.05 -14.26
CA GLY A 219 1.77 -9.80 -15.00
C GLY A 219 1.43 -8.59 -14.11
N ASN A 220 1.34 -7.42 -14.75
CA ASN A 220 0.93 -6.16 -14.15
C ASN A 220 -0.58 -6.14 -13.81
N VAL A 221 -1.07 -5.03 -13.24
CA VAL A 221 -2.48 -4.88 -12.83
C VAL A 221 -3.43 -5.12 -14.01
N ASP A 222 -3.17 -4.51 -15.16
CA ASP A 222 -4.05 -4.61 -16.34
C ASP A 222 -4.10 -6.03 -16.92
N THR A 223 -2.98 -6.74 -16.93
CA THR A 223 -2.92 -8.15 -17.35
C THR A 223 -3.74 -9.06 -16.43
N ARG A 224 -3.70 -8.81 -15.12
CA ARG A 224 -4.49 -9.59 -14.14
C ARG A 224 -5.98 -9.31 -14.30
N LEU A 225 -6.36 -8.04 -14.44
CA LEU A 225 -7.76 -7.63 -14.61
C LEU A 225 -8.35 -8.15 -15.92
N ARG A 226 -7.57 -8.14 -17.01
CA ARG A 226 -7.97 -8.81 -18.27
C ARG A 226 -8.20 -10.31 -18.05
N ARG A 227 -7.27 -11.02 -17.38
CA ARG A 227 -7.42 -12.46 -17.08
C ARG A 227 -8.62 -12.78 -16.17
N LEU A 228 -9.05 -11.85 -15.31
CA LEU A 228 -10.30 -11.99 -14.54
C LEU A 228 -11.53 -11.86 -15.47
N ALA A 229 -11.54 -10.88 -16.37
CA ALA A 229 -12.61 -10.70 -17.35
C ALA A 229 -12.71 -11.90 -18.33
N GLU A 230 -11.57 -12.47 -18.72
CA GLU A 230 -11.46 -13.71 -19.52
C GLU A 230 -11.91 -14.98 -18.74
N GLY A 231 -12.24 -14.89 -17.45
CA GLY A 231 -12.69 -16.02 -16.63
C GLY A 231 -11.58 -17.01 -16.23
N ALA A 232 -10.30 -16.63 -16.36
CA ALA A 232 -9.17 -17.47 -15.94
C ALA A 232 -9.14 -17.71 -14.42
N VAL A 233 -9.77 -16.81 -13.66
CA VAL A 233 -10.05 -16.89 -12.21
C VAL A 233 -11.42 -16.28 -11.93
N ASP A 234 -11.98 -16.53 -10.75
CA ASP A 234 -13.31 -16.04 -10.36
C ASP A 234 -13.23 -14.75 -9.53
N ALA A 235 -12.10 -14.55 -8.83
CA ALA A 235 -11.72 -13.29 -8.22
C ALA A 235 -10.20 -13.04 -8.27
N LEU A 236 -9.78 -11.83 -7.95
CA LEU A 236 -8.40 -11.39 -7.74
C LEU A 236 -8.28 -10.76 -6.36
N ILE A 237 -7.07 -10.82 -5.80
CA ILE A 237 -6.68 -9.92 -4.71
C ILE A 237 -5.49 -9.07 -5.16
N LEU A 238 -5.69 -7.75 -5.18
CA LEU A 238 -4.69 -6.72 -5.52
C LEU A 238 -4.44 -5.80 -4.30
N ALA A 239 -3.51 -4.85 -4.39
CA ALA A 239 -3.30 -3.86 -3.32
C ALA A 239 -4.16 -2.63 -3.58
N ALA A 240 -4.88 -2.12 -2.57
CA ALA A 240 -5.78 -0.98 -2.71
C ALA A 240 -5.06 0.26 -3.28
N ALA A 241 -3.92 0.65 -2.68
CA ALA A 241 -3.05 1.71 -3.19
C ALA A 241 -2.59 1.54 -4.66
N GLY A 242 -2.53 0.31 -5.18
CA GLY A 242 -2.18 0.05 -6.58
C GLY A 242 -3.33 0.38 -7.54
N LEU A 243 -4.57 0.09 -7.12
CA LEU A 243 -5.78 0.44 -7.86
C LEU A 243 -6.08 1.93 -7.78
N GLU A 244 -5.95 2.51 -6.58
CA GLU A 244 -6.14 3.93 -6.30
C GLU A 244 -5.27 4.81 -7.19
N ARG A 245 -3.97 4.52 -7.28
CA ARG A 245 -3.02 5.23 -8.16
C ARG A 245 -3.38 5.14 -9.64
N LEU A 246 -4.01 4.05 -10.08
CA LEU A 246 -4.47 3.88 -11.45
C LEU A 246 -5.86 4.49 -11.71
N GLY A 247 -6.53 5.07 -10.70
CA GLY A 247 -7.93 5.50 -10.79
C GLY A 247 -8.94 4.34 -10.83
N ARG A 248 -8.49 3.11 -10.54
CA ARG A 248 -9.25 1.84 -10.68
C ARG A 248 -9.80 1.29 -9.36
N LEU A 249 -9.74 2.06 -8.26
CA LEU A 249 -10.22 1.60 -6.95
C LEU A 249 -11.71 1.23 -6.94
N GLY A 250 -12.52 1.86 -7.80
CA GLY A 250 -13.94 1.55 -7.97
C GLY A 250 -14.25 0.13 -8.51
N GLU A 251 -13.25 -0.59 -9.04
CA GLU A 251 -13.39 -2.00 -9.42
C GLU A 251 -13.30 -2.94 -8.20
N ALA A 252 -12.84 -2.46 -7.03
CA ALA A 252 -12.82 -3.25 -5.81
C ALA A 252 -14.24 -3.48 -5.27
N HIS A 253 -14.61 -4.76 -5.14
CA HIS A 253 -15.88 -5.16 -4.50
C HIS A 253 -15.78 -5.18 -2.98
N GLN A 254 -14.57 -5.38 -2.43
CA GLN A 254 -14.32 -5.33 -1.00
C GLN A 254 -12.87 -4.88 -0.72
N LEU A 255 -12.68 -3.95 0.21
CA LEU A 255 -11.40 -3.73 0.86
C LEU A 255 -11.31 -4.68 2.06
N LEU A 256 -10.33 -5.56 2.07
CA LEU A 256 -10.18 -6.59 3.09
C LEU A 256 -9.68 -5.97 4.40
N PRO A 257 -10.36 -6.20 5.54
CA PRO A 257 -9.87 -5.79 6.86
C PRO A 257 -8.51 -6.43 7.19
N PHE A 258 -7.71 -5.80 8.05
CA PHE A 258 -6.37 -6.30 8.41
C PHE A 258 -6.43 -7.62 9.19
N GLU A 259 -7.54 -7.89 9.87
CA GLU A 259 -7.88 -9.12 10.57
C GLU A 259 -8.09 -10.30 9.59
N VAL A 260 -8.51 -10.00 8.35
CA VAL A 260 -8.71 -10.98 7.27
C VAL A 260 -7.47 -11.10 6.38
N MET A 261 -6.78 -9.98 6.14
CA MET A 261 -5.67 -9.91 5.19
C MET A 261 -4.62 -8.90 5.67
N LEU A 262 -3.75 -9.33 6.58
CA LEU A 262 -2.63 -8.53 7.08
C LEU A 262 -1.70 -8.17 5.90
N PRO A 263 -1.38 -6.90 5.66
CA PRO A 263 -0.69 -6.46 4.44
C PRO A 263 0.78 -6.90 4.39
N ALA A 264 1.40 -6.75 3.21
CA ALA A 264 2.84 -6.93 3.09
C ALA A 264 3.57 -5.73 3.74
N PRO A 265 4.71 -5.93 4.43
CA PRO A 265 5.61 -4.86 4.85
C PRO A 265 5.86 -3.83 3.74
N GLY A 266 5.70 -2.55 4.02
CA GLY A 266 5.82 -1.47 3.04
C GLY A 266 4.66 -1.31 2.06
N GLN A 267 3.59 -2.13 2.13
CA GLN A 267 2.44 -1.97 1.23
C GLN A 267 1.75 -0.61 1.46
N GLY A 268 1.42 0.08 0.37
CA GLY A 268 0.87 1.44 0.38
C GLY A 268 1.93 2.54 0.32
N ALA A 269 3.17 2.29 0.76
CA ALA A 269 4.24 3.29 0.72
C ALA A 269 4.99 3.30 -0.62
N LEU A 270 5.47 4.48 -1.01
CA LEU A 270 6.47 4.66 -2.05
C LEU A 270 7.78 5.08 -1.41
N ALA A 271 8.88 4.47 -1.85
CA ALA A 271 10.23 4.78 -1.41
C ALA A 271 11.00 5.46 -2.54
N VAL A 272 11.74 6.51 -2.19
CA VAL A 272 12.69 7.20 -3.06
C VAL A 272 14.10 6.80 -2.64
N GLN A 273 14.83 6.14 -3.55
CA GLN A 273 16.21 5.71 -3.34
C GLN A 273 17.18 6.65 -4.08
N ALA A 274 18.35 6.88 -3.50
CA ALA A 274 19.39 7.75 -4.05
C ALA A 274 20.78 7.24 -3.68
N VAL A 275 21.83 7.76 -4.32
CA VAL A 275 23.22 7.57 -3.87
C VAL A 275 23.43 8.27 -2.52
N GLU A 276 24.05 7.58 -1.57
CA GLU A 276 24.30 8.11 -0.23
C GLU A 276 25.15 9.39 -0.28
N GLY A 277 24.80 10.40 0.54
CA GLY A 277 25.49 11.69 0.59
C GLY A 277 25.31 12.59 -0.65
N SER A 278 24.63 12.13 -1.71
CA SER A 278 24.36 12.92 -2.92
C SER A 278 23.43 14.12 -2.66
N GLU A 279 23.44 15.09 -3.57
CA GLU A 279 22.48 16.18 -3.57
C GLU A 279 21.04 15.68 -3.74
N ALA A 280 20.84 14.72 -4.64
CA ALA A 280 19.56 14.06 -4.86
C ALA A 280 19.00 13.41 -3.57
N ALA A 281 19.85 12.77 -2.76
CA ALA A 281 19.44 12.24 -1.46
C ALA A 281 19.00 13.35 -0.48
N ARG A 282 19.69 14.50 -0.46
CA ARG A 282 19.31 15.65 0.38
C ARG A 282 17.98 16.28 -0.06
N LEU A 283 17.75 16.40 -1.35
CA LEU A 283 16.48 16.89 -1.91
C LEU A 283 15.33 15.91 -1.62
N ALA A 284 15.56 14.61 -1.80
CA ALA A 284 14.58 13.59 -1.48
C ALA A 284 14.20 13.57 0.01
N ALA A 285 15.16 13.73 0.93
CA ALA A 285 14.87 13.76 2.37
C ALA A 285 13.86 14.84 2.79
N ALA A 286 13.72 15.93 2.03
CA ALA A 286 12.75 16.99 2.31
C ALA A 286 11.29 16.66 1.92
N ILE A 287 11.05 15.51 1.28
CA ILE A 287 9.71 14.98 0.96
C ILE A 287 9.37 13.68 1.72
N ASP A 288 10.18 13.29 2.70
CA ASP A 288 9.88 12.17 3.61
C ASP A 288 8.64 12.47 4.46
N ASP A 289 7.74 11.49 4.58
CA ASP A 289 6.69 11.46 5.59
C ASP A 289 7.19 10.65 6.81
N PRO A 290 7.50 11.30 7.95
CA PRO A 290 8.12 10.61 9.08
C PRO A 290 7.22 9.52 9.69
N ALA A 291 5.89 9.60 9.52
CA ALA A 291 4.97 8.58 9.99
C ALA A 291 5.09 7.29 9.15
N THR A 292 5.06 7.42 7.83
CA THR A 292 5.29 6.31 6.89
C THR A 292 6.69 5.74 7.05
N SER A 293 7.72 6.60 7.12
CA SER A 293 9.11 6.21 7.29
C SER A 293 9.32 5.32 8.52
N ARG A 294 8.85 5.75 9.70
CA ARG A 294 8.92 4.94 10.93
C ARG A 294 8.19 3.60 10.82
N ALA A 295 6.98 3.60 10.26
CA ALA A 295 6.19 2.37 10.11
C ALA A 295 6.86 1.36 9.16
N VAL A 296 7.30 1.81 7.99
CA VAL A 296 7.93 0.97 6.98
C VAL A 296 9.29 0.44 7.45
N LEU A 297 10.08 1.25 8.17
CA LEU A 297 11.34 0.79 8.75
C LEU A 297 11.13 -0.26 9.85
N ALA A 298 10.11 -0.10 10.70
CA ALA A 298 9.75 -1.11 11.70
C ALA A 298 9.27 -2.43 11.06
N GLU A 299 8.39 -2.36 10.07
CA GLU A 299 7.91 -3.52 9.30
C GLU A 299 9.05 -4.26 8.59
N ARG A 300 9.99 -3.53 7.97
CA ARG A 300 11.18 -4.10 7.31
C ARG A 300 12.16 -4.71 8.32
N ALA A 301 12.35 -4.09 9.49
CA ALA A 301 13.21 -4.63 10.54
C ALA A 301 12.67 -5.95 11.10
N LEU A 302 11.35 -6.06 11.30
CA LEU A 302 10.68 -7.30 11.69
C LEU A 302 10.85 -8.39 10.62
N LEU A 303 10.54 -8.07 9.35
CA LEU A 303 10.65 -9.01 8.23
C LEU A 303 12.08 -9.56 8.10
N ARG A 304 13.10 -8.67 8.18
CA ARG A 304 14.51 -9.05 8.20
C ARG A 304 14.87 -9.99 9.35
N ARG A 305 14.33 -9.77 10.55
CA ARG A 305 14.63 -10.60 11.73
C ARG A 305 14.03 -12.01 11.65
N LEU A 306 12.91 -12.14 10.94
CA LEU A 306 12.21 -13.40 10.64
C LEU A 306 12.80 -14.16 9.44
N GLY A 307 13.90 -13.68 8.83
CA GLY A 307 14.48 -14.29 7.62
C GLY A 307 13.67 -14.07 6.35
N GLY A 308 12.71 -13.13 6.36
CA GLY A 308 11.94 -12.77 5.18
C GLY A 308 12.69 -11.81 4.25
N GLY A 309 12.70 -12.16 2.96
CA GLY A 309 13.04 -11.25 1.87
C GLY A 309 11.79 -10.52 1.36
N SER A 310 11.79 -10.11 0.09
CA SER A 310 10.57 -9.58 -0.61
C SER A 310 9.42 -10.60 -0.78
N MET A 311 9.55 -11.78 -0.16
CA MET A 311 8.54 -12.82 -0.03
C MET A 311 8.33 -13.12 1.47
N PRO A 312 7.10 -13.39 1.93
CA PRO A 312 6.91 -13.88 3.28
C PRO A 312 7.62 -15.22 3.42
N ALA A 313 8.37 -15.38 4.51
CA ALA A 313 8.85 -16.69 4.91
C ALA A 313 7.63 -17.59 5.20
N ALA A 314 7.36 -18.53 4.31
CA ALA A 314 6.67 -19.75 4.68
C ALA A 314 7.72 -20.64 5.35
N ALA A 315 7.75 -20.62 6.69
CA ALA A 315 8.41 -21.68 7.44
C ALA A 315 7.53 -22.95 7.34
N PRO A 316 8.14 -24.15 7.28
CA PRO A 316 7.42 -25.42 7.32
C PRO A 316 6.78 -25.69 8.70
#